data_AF-A0A496Y8J5-F1
#
_entry.id   AF-A0A496Y8J5-F1
#
_cell.length_a   1.000
_cell.length_b   1.000
_cell.length_c   1.000
_cell.angle_alpha   90.00
_cell.angle_beta   90.00
_cell.angle_gamma   90.00
#
_symmetry.space_group_name_H-M   'P 1'
#
loop_
_entity.id
_entity.type
_entity.pdbx_description
1 polymer ?
#
loop_
_entity_poly.entity_id
_entity_poly.type
_entity_poly.pdbx_seq_one_letter_code
_entity_poly.pdbx_strand_id
1 'polypeptide(L)'
;MFVLGLQGSPRKKGNTAALLSAFLEEAEKLGAQTRQLDVARMHINPCQECGTCDRKGFCPLEDDMQEVYSLLWKADLVVMATPIFFYGPTAQLKALIDRSQALWARKYTHKLSDPGRKWRKGFLLAVGATKGKNLFEGTEMAAKYFFDAVGAYFQGTLGYRMIEHVGDIENHSTALVDARKKAGELVGPVLNRKRVLFVCRENACRSQMTSGFARYYFGDRLDVASAGSAPAAEVNADMVKAMSEKGIDMAYRKPTSLDAIQGSFHPDLMVSMGCEDACPLFPGVKAEEWDIPDPAGKGIAFMRKIRDELEKRVNALFADTGE
;
A
#
# COMPACT_ATOMS: atom_id res chain seq x y z
N MET A 1 5.77 4.18 -7.62
CA MET A 1 6.00 3.84 -6.20
C MET A 1 5.05 4.70 -5.39
N PHE A 2 4.28 4.08 -4.49
CA PHE A 2 3.35 4.78 -3.60
C PHE A 2 3.81 4.71 -2.13
N VAL A 3 3.92 5.87 -1.48
CA VAL A 3 4.32 6.03 -0.08
C VAL A 3 3.13 6.50 0.76
N LEU A 4 2.73 5.71 1.75
CA LEU A 4 1.66 6.05 2.67
C LEU A 4 2.23 6.50 4.01
N GLY A 5 2.01 7.76 4.37
CA GLY A 5 2.33 8.31 5.68
C GLY A 5 1.14 8.21 6.64
N LEU A 6 1.34 7.65 7.83
CA LEU A 6 0.34 7.55 8.90
C LEU A 6 0.74 8.50 10.03
N GLN A 7 0.06 9.63 10.14
CA GLN A 7 0.30 10.61 11.18
C GLN A 7 -0.55 10.31 12.43
N GLY A 8 0.11 9.85 13.49
CA GLY A 8 -0.53 9.47 14.75
C GLY A 8 -0.72 10.61 15.75
N SER A 9 -0.08 11.78 15.56
CA SER A 9 -0.20 12.90 16.51
C SER A 9 -1.58 13.57 16.46
N PRO A 10 -2.26 13.78 17.60
CA PRO A 10 -3.46 14.62 17.66
C PRO A 10 -3.20 16.11 17.36
N ARG A 11 -1.96 16.57 17.55
CA ARG A 11 -1.52 17.94 17.22
C ARG A 11 -1.28 18.04 15.71
N LYS A 12 -2.00 18.95 15.04
CA LYS A 12 -1.88 19.24 13.59
C LYS A 12 -0.47 19.67 13.20
N LYS A 13 0.04 20.69 13.88
CA LYS A 13 1.39 21.24 13.69
C LYS A 13 2.30 20.69 14.78
N GLY A 14 2.42 19.36 14.84
CA GLY A 14 3.20 18.66 15.87
C GLY A 14 4.59 18.28 15.38
N ASN A 15 5.46 17.85 16.30
CA ASN A 15 6.82 17.44 15.98
C ASN A 15 6.88 16.24 15.02
N THR A 16 6.00 15.24 15.18
CA THR A 16 5.92 14.14 14.22
C THR A 16 5.33 14.54 12.89
N ALA A 17 4.55 15.64 12.82
CA ALA A 17 4.08 16.19 11.56
C ALA A 17 5.25 16.77 10.77
N ALA A 18 6.08 17.60 11.39
CA ALA A 18 7.28 18.14 10.74
C ALA A 18 8.23 17.03 10.24
N LEU A 19 8.46 15.98 11.03
CA LEU A 19 9.28 14.84 10.60
C LEU A 19 8.68 14.08 9.41
N LEU A 20 7.38 13.78 9.47
CA LEU A 20 6.72 13.05 8.40
C LEU A 20 6.66 13.88 7.13
N SER A 21 6.35 15.17 7.22
CA SER A 21 6.37 16.11 6.09
C SER A 21 7.74 16.16 5.45
N ALA A 22 8.82 16.32 6.23
CA ALA A 22 10.18 16.30 5.68
C ALA A 22 10.51 14.98 4.95
N PHE A 23 10.04 13.84 5.45
CA PHE A 23 10.21 12.55 4.78
C PHE A 23 9.42 12.48 3.47
N LEU A 24 8.13 12.80 3.51
CA LEU A 24 7.24 12.67 2.35
C LEU A 24 7.58 13.68 1.24
N GLU A 25 7.89 14.93 1.59
CA GLU A 25 8.35 15.94 0.62
C GLU A 25 9.61 15.50 -0.10
N GLU A 26 10.55 14.84 0.59
CA GLU A 26 11.73 14.29 -0.07
C GLU A 26 11.40 13.10 -0.96
N ALA A 27 10.49 12.22 -0.54
CA ALA A 27 10.00 11.15 -1.39
C ALA A 27 9.32 11.68 -2.68
N GLU A 28 8.52 12.75 -2.57
CA GLU A 28 7.88 13.44 -3.70
C GLU A 28 8.92 14.05 -4.65
N LYS A 29 9.94 14.74 -4.12
CA LYS A 29 11.04 15.30 -4.93
C LYS A 29 11.77 14.25 -5.75
N LEU A 30 11.89 13.05 -5.20
CA LEU A 30 12.49 11.91 -5.90
C LEU A 30 11.53 11.27 -6.91
N GLY A 31 10.27 11.69 -6.97
CA GLY A 31 9.26 11.23 -7.94
C GLY A 31 8.34 10.12 -7.43
N ALA A 32 8.32 9.86 -6.12
CA ALA A 32 7.33 8.97 -5.53
C ALA A 32 5.97 9.67 -5.39
N GLN A 33 4.89 8.91 -5.54
CA GLN A 33 3.57 9.37 -5.16
C GLN A 33 3.40 9.19 -3.65
N THR A 34 2.92 10.21 -2.96
CA THR A 34 2.73 10.18 -1.51
C THR A 34 1.26 10.41 -1.13
N ARG A 35 0.88 9.90 0.04
CA ARG A 35 -0.38 10.24 0.70
C ARG A 35 -0.16 10.24 2.20
N GLN A 36 -0.47 11.34 2.86
CA GLN A 36 -0.55 11.39 4.32
C GLN A 36 -2.00 11.18 4.78
N LEU A 37 -2.17 10.36 5.82
CA LEU A 37 -3.40 10.23 6.59
C LEU A 37 -3.19 10.76 8.00
N ASP A 38 -4.00 11.73 8.41
CA ASP A 38 -4.04 12.22 9.79
C ASP A 38 -4.91 11.28 10.63
N VAL A 39 -4.35 10.14 11.03
CA VAL A 39 -5.05 9.05 11.73
C VAL A 39 -5.77 9.54 12.99
N ALA A 40 -5.19 10.50 13.71
CA ALA A 40 -5.80 11.07 14.91
C ALA A 40 -7.09 11.88 14.65
N ARG A 41 -7.44 12.13 13.38
CA ARG A 41 -8.64 12.85 12.94
C ARG A 41 -9.63 11.97 12.20
N MET A 42 -9.25 10.74 11.90
CA MET A 42 -10.11 9.77 11.26
C MET A 42 -11.07 9.18 12.30
N HIS A 43 -12.30 8.91 11.89
CA HIS A 43 -13.24 8.12 12.66
C HIS A 43 -12.85 6.65 12.50
N ILE A 44 -12.02 6.14 13.41
CA ILE A 44 -11.63 4.73 13.47
C ILE A 44 -12.05 4.17 14.82
N ASN A 45 -13.05 3.30 14.82
CA ASN A 45 -13.48 2.59 16.01
C ASN A 45 -12.41 1.57 16.42
N PRO A 46 -12.14 1.41 17.73
CA PRO A 46 -11.19 0.41 18.21
C PRO A 46 -11.69 -1.00 17.88
N CYS A 47 -10.76 -1.95 17.78
CA CYS A 47 -11.10 -3.36 17.57
C CYS A 47 -12.02 -3.85 18.70
N GLN A 48 -13.10 -4.55 18.34
CA GLN A 48 -14.10 -5.07 19.26
C GLN A 48 -13.97 -6.58 19.51
N GLU A 49 -12.88 -7.21 19.03
CA GLU A 49 -12.65 -8.66 19.14
C GLU A 49 -13.82 -9.53 18.64
N CYS A 50 -14.62 -9.04 17.68
CA CYS A 50 -15.80 -9.76 17.20
C CYS A 50 -15.49 -11.08 16.45
N GLY A 51 -14.20 -11.36 16.16
CA GLY A 51 -13.73 -12.57 15.47
C GLY A 51 -14.15 -12.70 14.00
N THR A 52 -14.80 -11.69 13.41
CA THR A 52 -15.27 -11.76 12.01
C THR A 52 -14.11 -11.82 11.02
N CYS A 53 -12.99 -11.16 11.31
CA CYS A 53 -11.79 -11.23 10.48
C CYS A 53 -11.20 -12.65 10.44
N ASP A 54 -11.19 -13.36 11.55
CA ASP A 54 -10.71 -14.75 11.59
C ASP A 54 -11.61 -15.67 10.76
N ARG A 55 -12.93 -15.49 10.84
CA ARG A 55 -13.90 -16.34 10.11
C ARG A 55 -14.03 -15.99 8.62
N LYS A 56 -14.03 -14.70 8.28
CA LYS A 56 -14.39 -14.22 6.93
C LYS A 56 -13.28 -13.48 6.20
N GLY A 57 -12.17 -13.17 6.88
CA GLY A 57 -11.05 -12.44 6.30
C GLY A 57 -11.30 -10.94 6.11
N PHE A 58 -12.34 -10.37 6.74
CA PHE A 58 -12.60 -8.93 6.68
C PHE A 58 -13.09 -8.37 8.02
N CYS A 59 -12.93 -7.05 8.20
CA CYS A 59 -13.49 -6.32 9.33
C CYS A 59 -14.90 -5.80 8.99
N PRO A 60 -15.93 -6.11 9.81
CA PRO A 60 -17.31 -5.69 9.53
C PRO A 60 -17.65 -4.28 10.01
N LEU A 61 -16.75 -3.62 10.75
CA LEU A 61 -16.99 -2.27 11.25
C LEU A 61 -16.84 -1.28 10.09
N GLU A 62 -17.87 -0.50 9.82
CA GLU A 62 -17.90 0.53 8.78
C GLU A 62 -17.46 1.88 9.35
N ASP A 63 -16.26 2.32 8.98
CA ASP A 63 -15.67 3.58 9.38
C ASP A 63 -14.51 3.98 8.44
N ASP A 64 -13.60 4.84 8.85
CA ASP A 64 -12.55 5.31 7.93
C ASP A 64 -11.49 4.22 7.63
N MET A 65 -11.49 3.09 8.33
CA MET A 65 -10.55 1.99 8.06
C MET A 65 -10.74 1.39 6.66
N GLN A 66 -11.92 1.47 6.08
CA GLN A 66 -12.19 0.99 4.72
C GLN A 66 -11.31 1.67 3.68
N GLU A 67 -11.04 2.97 3.82
CA GLU A 67 -10.07 3.69 3.00
C GLU A 67 -8.64 3.24 3.32
N VAL A 68 -8.31 3.14 4.61
CA VAL A 68 -6.97 2.75 5.08
C VAL A 68 -6.54 1.39 4.52
N TYR A 69 -7.40 0.37 4.54
CA TYR A 69 -7.06 -0.95 4.00
C TYR A 69 -6.69 -0.90 2.51
N SER A 70 -7.45 -0.15 1.71
CA SER A 70 -7.17 0.04 0.28
C SER A 70 -5.83 0.75 0.07
N LEU A 71 -5.51 1.76 0.87
CA LEU A 71 -4.25 2.50 0.76
C LEU A 71 -3.04 1.66 1.21
N LEU A 72 -3.19 0.87 2.29
CA LEU A 72 -2.15 -0.06 2.75
C LEU A 72 -1.82 -1.12 1.68
N TRP A 73 -2.84 -1.66 1.01
CA TRP A 73 -2.63 -2.61 -0.09
C TRP A 73 -1.88 -1.98 -1.26
N LYS A 74 -2.19 -0.72 -1.60
CA LYS A 74 -1.51 0.02 -2.68
C LYS A 74 -0.06 0.39 -2.35
N ALA A 75 0.26 0.62 -1.08
CA ALA A 75 1.56 1.15 -0.66
C ALA A 75 2.72 0.20 -0.97
N ASP A 76 3.83 0.78 -1.45
CA ASP A 76 5.13 0.11 -1.52
C ASP A 76 5.98 0.45 -0.29
N LEU A 77 5.70 1.59 0.34
CA LEU A 77 6.31 2.02 1.59
C LEU A 77 5.24 2.60 2.53
N VAL A 78 5.20 2.12 3.76
CA VAL A 78 4.33 2.65 4.83
C VAL A 78 5.21 3.31 5.88
N VAL A 79 5.01 4.60 6.12
CA VAL A 79 5.75 5.39 7.12
C VAL A 79 4.80 5.73 8.26
N MET A 80 5.08 5.21 9.44
CA MET A 80 4.31 5.49 10.65
C MET A 80 5.00 6.59 11.45
N ALA A 81 4.30 7.68 11.77
CA ALA A 81 4.83 8.78 12.58
C ALA A 81 4.00 8.95 13.85
N THR A 82 4.62 8.87 15.04
CA THR A 82 3.87 8.91 16.30
C THR A 82 4.66 9.49 17.48
N PRO A 83 4.07 10.38 18.30
CA PRO A 83 4.66 10.70 19.59
C PRO A 83 4.50 9.51 20.55
N ILE A 84 5.44 9.37 21.48
CA ILE A 84 5.41 8.32 22.48
C ILE A 84 4.50 8.72 23.64
N PHE A 85 3.35 8.06 23.77
CA PHE A 85 2.44 8.19 24.90
C PHE A 85 2.50 6.91 25.72
N PHE A 86 2.97 7.02 26.97
CA PHE A 86 3.13 5.88 27.88
C PHE A 86 3.90 4.69 27.25
N TYR A 87 5.04 4.97 26.59
CA TYR A 87 5.89 3.97 25.91
C TYR A 87 5.23 3.24 24.73
N GLY A 88 4.05 3.68 24.29
CA GLY A 88 3.36 3.19 23.10
C GLY A 88 3.10 4.29 22.07
N PRO A 89 2.53 3.91 20.91
CA PRO A 89 1.95 4.87 19.97
C PRO A 89 0.73 5.55 20.60
N THR A 90 0.27 6.64 19.99
CA THR A 90 -0.99 7.29 20.38
C THR A 90 -2.17 6.33 20.30
N ALA A 91 -3.19 6.50 21.16
CA ALA A 91 -4.37 5.65 21.20
C ALA A 91 -5.10 5.60 19.85
N GLN A 92 -5.14 6.73 19.12
CA GLN A 92 -5.77 6.84 17.80
C GLN A 92 -5.02 5.99 16.77
N LEU A 93 -3.69 6.08 16.74
CA LEU A 93 -2.89 5.25 15.85
C LEU A 93 -2.96 3.78 16.25
N LYS A 94 -3.04 3.49 17.56
CA LYS A 94 -3.20 2.14 18.08
C LYS A 94 -4.53 1.51 17.65
N ALA A 95 -5.62 2.28 17.54
CA ALA A 95 -6.88 1.78 17.00
C ALA A 95 -6.72 1.26 15.55
N LEU A 96 -5.99 1.98 14.69
CA LEU A 96 -5.64 1.52 13.34
C LEU A 96 -4.77 0.26 13.37
N ILE A 97 -3.73 0.26 14.22
CA ILE A 97 -2.85 -0.92 14.39
C ILE A 97 -3.68 -2.14 14.80
N ASP A 98 -4.57 -2.01 15.77
CA ASP A 98 -5.38 -3.12 16.28
C ASP A 98 -6.42 -3.59 15.26
N ARG A 99 -6.98 -2.67 14.48
CA ARG A 99 -7.88 -3.00 13.37
C ARG A 99 -7.15 -3.70 12.21
N SER A 100 -5.83 -3.54 12.10
CA SER A 100 -5.00 -4.31 11.15
C SER A 100 -4.94 -5.81 11.45
N GLN A 101 -5.55 -6.26 12.56
CA GLN A 101 -5.89 -7.67 12.80
C GLN A 101 -6.63 -8.30 11.60
N ALA A 102 -7.43 -7.53 10.85
CA ALA A 102 -8.06 -8.03 9.63
C ALA A 102 -7.03 -8.49 8.59
N LEU A 103 -5.97 -7.72 8.37
CA LEU A 103 -4.90 -8.06 7.43
C LEU A 103 -4.02 -9.21 7.96
N TRP A 104 -3.77 -9.21 9.27
CA TRP A 104 -3.11 -10.33 9.95
C TRP A 104 -3.88 -11.65 9.76
N ALA A 105 -5.20 -11.64 9.99
CA ALA A 105 -6.04 -12.84 9.84
C ALA A 105 -6.03 -13.35 8.40
N ARG A 106 -6.07 -12.46 7.41
CA ARG A 106 -5.95 -12.84 6.00
C ARG A 106 -4.64 -13.59 5.72
N LYS A 107 -3.55 -13.11 6.31
CA LYS A 107 -2.23 -13.72 6.16
C LYS A 107 -2.10 -15.07 6.86
N TYR A 108 -2.41 -15.12 8.15
CA TYR A 108 -2.09 -16.26 9.00
C TYR A 108 -3.23 -17.28 9.11
N THR A 109 -4.46 -16.81 9.19
CA THR A 109 -5.66 -17.67 9.30
C THR A 109 -6.12 -18.15 7.92
N HIS A 110 -6.24 -17.23 6.95
CA HIS A 110 -6.71 -17.55 5.59
C HIS A 110 -5.59 -17.94 4.63
N LYS A 111 -4.32 -17.88 5.07
CA LYS A 111 -3.13 -18.27 4.29
C LYS A 111 -3.01 -17.52 2.95
N LEU A 112 -3.45 -16.27 2.91
CA LEU A 112 -3.36 -15.41 1.74
C LEU A 112 -2.09 -14.55 1.82
N SER A 113 -1.48 -14.29 0.67
CA SER A 113 -0.33 -13.40 0.55
C SER A 113 -0.71 -12.15 -0.21
N ASP A 114 -0.54 -11.00 0.43
CA ASP A 114 -0.54 -9.71 -0.26
C ASP A 114 0.51 -9.73 -1.39
N PRO A 115 0.16 -9.32 -2.63
CA PRO A 115 1.09 -9.23 -3.75
C PRO A 115 2.34 -8.38 -3.49
N GLY A 116 2.21 -7.31 -2.72
CA GLY A 116 3.31 -6.44 -2.34
C GLY A 116 4.20 -6.99 -1.21
N ARG A 117 3.81 -8.08 -0.54
CA ARG A 117 4.41 -8.53 0.73
C ARG A 117 5.93 -8.67 0.70
N LYS A 118 6.47 -9.22 -0.38
CA LYS A 118 7.92 -9.49 -0.51
C LYS A 118 8.75 -8.21 -0.65
N TRP A 119 8.10 -7.11 -1.04
CA TRP A 119 8.76 -5.91 -1.53
C TRP A 119 8.41 -4.66 -0.74
N ARG A 120 7.25 -4.65 -0.07
CA ARG A 120 6.74 -3.52 0.71
C ARG A 120 7.60 -3.29 1.95
N LYS A 121 7.90 -2.02 2.23
CA LYS A 121 8.73 -1.61 3.36
C LYS A 121 7.90 -0.83 4.38
N GLY A 122 8.31 -0.90 5.64
CA GLY A 122 7.72 -0.16 6.76
C GLY A 122 8.79 0.63 7.50
N PHE A 123 8.51 1.87 7.88
CA PHE A 123 9.45 2.70 8.65
C PHE A 123 8.74 3.48 9.76
N LEU A 124 9.41 3.64 10.91
CA LEU A 124 8.87 4.35 12.07
C LEU A 124 9.61 5.68 12.31
N LEU A 125 8.85 6.75 12.45
CA LEU A 125 9.28 8.06 12.95
C LEU A 125 8.67 8.28 14.33
N ALA A 126 9.49 8.46 15.37
CA ALA A 126 9.02 8.60 16.73
C ALA A 126 9.68 9.77 17.46
N VAL A 127 8.91 10.42 18.34
CA VAL A 127 9.43 11.48 19.22
C VAL A 127 8.91 11.27 20.63
N GLY A 128 9.70 11.63 21.64
CA GLY A 128 9.22 11.63 23.02
C GLY A 128 9.98 12.60 23.91
N ALA A 129 9.32 13.04 24.97
CA ALA A 129 9.85 14.08 25.86
C ALA A 129 10.98 13.59 26.79
N THR A 130 11.00 12.30 27.13
CA THR A 130 11.91 11.80 28.19
C THR A 130 13.27 11.36 27.65
N LYS A 131 14.22 11.15 28.56
CA LYS A 131 15.57 10.63 28.28
C LYS A 131 15.68 9.11 28.46
N GLY A 132 14.55 8.41 28.67
CA GLY A 132 14.54 6.98 28.96
C GLY A 132 15.27 6.16 27.88
N LYS A 133 16.11 5.21 28.31
CA LYS A 133 16.85 4.34 27.37
C LYS A 133 15.88 3.56 26.48
N ASN A 134 14.82 3.04 27.07
CA ASN A 134 13.84 2.15 26.45
C ASN A 134 12.63 2.89 25.86
N LEU A 135 12.71 4.22 25.69
CA LEU A 135 11.57 5.07 25.33
C LEU A 135 10.78 4.58 24.10
N PHE A 136 11.47 4.00 23.12
CA PHE A 136 10.88 3.58 21.86
C PHE A 136 10.54 2.09 21.80
N GLU A 137 11.01 1.26 22.75
CA GLU A 137 10.95 -0.20 22.64
C GLU A 137 9.51 -0.73 22.51
N GLY A 138 8.58 -0.20 23.29
CA GLY A 138 7.16 -0.59 23.23
C GLY A 138 6.53 -0.25 21.87
N THR A 139 6.77 0.95 21.38
CA THR A 139 6.29 1.40 20.06
C THR A 139 6.96 0.65 18.92
N GLU A 140 8.25 0.34 19.00
CA GLU A 140 8.96 -0.45 18.00
C GLU A 140 8.42 -1.89 17.92
N MET A 141 8.07 -2.51 19.05
CA MET A 141 7.41 -3.83 19.04
C MET A 141 6.03 -3.76 18.37
N ALA A 142 5.21 -2.77 18.72
CA ALA A 142 3.92 -2.56 18.08
C ALA A 142 4.07 -2.32 16.57
N ALA A 143 5.06 -1.51 16.17
CA ALA A 143 5.37 -1.22 14.77
C ALA A 143 5.79 -2.47 14.00
N LYS A 144 6.71 -3.28 14.55
CA LYS A 144 7.15 -4.54 13.92
C LYS A 144 5.97 -5.46 13.62
N TYR A 145 5.06 -5.63 14.58
CA TYR A 145 3.90 -6.49 14.40
C TYR A 145 2.86 -5.89 13.43
N PHE A 146 2.62 -4.58 13.52
CA PHE A 146 1.79 -3.86 12.55
C PHE A 146 2.32 -4.03 11.12
N PHE A 147 3.61 -3.77 10.90
CA PHE A 147 4.24 -3.91 9.59
C PHE A 147 4.15 -5.35 9.08
N ASP A 148 4.38 -6.35 9.93
CA ASP A 148 4.18 -7.74 9.55
C ASP A 148 2.74 -8.05 9.09
N ALA A 149 1.74 -7.54 9.83
CA ALA A 149 0.32 -7.71 9.51
C ALA A 149 -0.06 -7.06 8.17
N VAL A 150 0.48 -5.88 7.87
CA VAL A 150 0.26 -5.20 6.58
C VAL A 150 1.24 -5.66 5.50
N GLY A 151 1.98 -6.76 5.70
CA GLY A 151 2.88 -7.31 4.69
C GLY A 151 4.06 -6.40 4.34
N ALA A 152 4.55 -5.59 5.28
CA ALA A 152 5.69 -4.71 5.11
C ALA A 152 6.89 -5.19 5.94
N TYR A 153 8.09 -5.16 5.37
CA TYR A 153 9.32 -5.42 6.11
C TYR A 153 9.74 -4.18 6.92
N PHE A 154 9.93 -4.33 8.22
CA PHE A 154 10.32 -3.24 9.10
C PHE A 154 11.80 -2.85 8.90
N GLN A 155 12.02 -1.65 8.35
CA GLN A 155 13.33 -1.12 7.99
C GLN A 155 14.00 -0.34 9.13
N GLY A 156 13.34 -0.15 10.26
CA GLY A 156 13.89 0.49 11.46
C GLY A 156 13.14 1.75 11.90
N THR A 157 13.80 2.56 12.72
CA THR A 157 13.21 3.71 13.42
C THR A 157 14.14 4.91 13.43
N LEU A 158 13.59 6.11 13.25
CA LEU A 158 14.20 7.36 13.69
C LEU A 158 13.45 7.85 14.92
N GLY A 159 14.11 7.78 16.08
CA GLY A 159 13.55 8.13 17.39
C GLY A 159 14.29 9.29 18.03
N TYR A 160 13.60 10.39 18.32
CA TYR A 160 14.19 11.58 18.95
C TYR A 160 13.66 11.80 20.37
N ARG A 161 14.59 11.89 21.32
CA ARG A 161 14.32 12.13 22.75
C ARG A 161 14.33 13.63 23.05
N MET A 162 13.75 14.03 24.18
CA MET A 162 13.71 15.43 24.64
C MET A 162 13.00 16.38 23.67
N ILE A 163 11.95 15.88 23.01
CA ILE A 163 11.09 16.65 22.12
C ILE A 163 9.75 16.82 22.86
N GLU A 164 9.53 17.98 23.47
CA GLU A 164 8.47 18.21 24.45
C GLU A 164 7.44 19.24 23.95
N HIS A 165 7.93 20.43 23.59
CA HIS A 165 7.13 21.53 23.09
C HIS A 165 6.95 21.42 21.59
N VAL A 166 5.88 22.03 21.09
CA VAL A 166 5.63 22.12 19.65
C VAL A 166 6.76 22.93 19.00
N GLY A 167 7.38 22.38 17.94
CA GLY A 167 8.47 23.03 17.22
C GLY A 167 9.87 22.60 17.67
N ASP A 168 10.00 21.90 18.79
CA ASP A 168 11.30 21.41 19.29
C ASP A 168 12.08 20.61 18.24
N ILE A 169 11.36 19.82 17.43
CA ILE A 169 12.00 18.98 16.42
C ILE A 169 12.59 19.79 15.25
N GLU A 170 12.07 20.98 14.98
CA GLU A 170 12.56 21.85 13.91
C GLU A 170 13.92 22.44 14.29
N ASN A 171 14.16 22.60 15.59
CA ASN A 171 15.43 23.05 16.15
C ASN A 171 16.41 21.90 16.43
N HIS A 172 15.99 20.64 16.28
CA HIS A 172 16.87 19.49 16.50
C HIS A 172 17.92 19.42 15.38
N SER A 173 19.20 19.34 15.77
CA SER A 173 20.36 19.50 14.86
C SER A 173 20.33 18.62 13.62
N THR A 174 19.84 17.38 13.73
CA THR A 174 19.84 16.42 12.60
C THR A 174 18.45 15.94 12.17
N ALA A 175 17.39 16.19 12.93
CA ALA A 175 16.21 15.32 12.86
C ALA A 175 15.49 15.35 11.51
N LEU A 176 15.31 16.55 10.95
CA LEU A 176 14.72 16.71 9.62
C LEU A 176 15.67 16.29 8.50
N VAL A 177 16.98 16.41 8.69
CA VAL A 177 17.99 15.97 7.71
C VAL A 177 18.01 14.44 7.63
N ASP A 178 18.01 13.78 8.78
CA ASP A 178 17.96 12.32 8.89
C ASP A 178 16.67 11.75 8.28
N ALA A 179 15.53 12.43 8.47
CA ALA A 179 14.25 12.03 7.85
C ALA A 179 14.32 12.07 6.31
N ARG A 180 14.85 13.16 5.73
CA ARG A 180 15.04 13.29 4.28
C ARG A 180 16.02 12.26 3.75
N LYS A 181 17.17 12.11 4.40
CA LYS A 181 18.17 11.09 4.02
C LYS A 181 17.56 9.69 4.01
N LYS A 182 16.77 9.35 5.04
CA LYS A 182 16.10 8.05 5.12
C LYS A 182 15.05 7.86 4.02
N ALA A 183 14.32 8.92 3.65
CA ALA A 183 13.42 8.87 2.49
C ALA A 183 14.20 8.52 1.23
N GLY A 184 15.31 9.20 0.96
CA GLY A 184 16.20 8.90 -0.17
C GLY A 184 16.70 7.45 -0.20
N GLU A 185 17.14 6.93 0.94
CA GLU A 185 17.60 5.54 1.07
C GLU A 185 16.50 4.50 0.78
N LEU A 186 15.26 4.77 1.23
CA LEU A 186 14.15 3.81 1.10
C LEU A 186 13.44 3.89 -0.25
N VAL A 187 13.38 5.09 -0.83
CA VAL A 187 12.68 5.40 -2.09
C VAL A 187 13.59 5.19 -3.29
N GLY A 188 14.86 5.62 -3.22
CA GLY A 188 15.81 5.61 -4.34
C GLY A 188 15.89 4.28 -5.12
N PRO A 189 16.13 3.13 -4.45
CA PRO A 189 16.25 1.83 -5.13
C PRO A 189 14.98 1.37 -5.88
N VAL A 190 13.83 1.98 -5.58
CA VAL A 190 12.50 1.54 -5.99
C VAL A 190 11.98 2.38 -7.16
N LEU A 191 12.56 3.56 -7.41
CA LEU A 191 12.11 4.49 -8.44
C LEU A 191 12.50 4.09 -9.86
N ASN A 192 13.55 3.29 -10.01
CA ASN A 192 14.01 2.79 -11.32
C ASN A 192 13.24 1.56 -11.80
N ARG A 193 12.16 1.18 -11.09
CA ARG A 193 11.30 0.08 -11.52
C ARG A 193 10.55 0.47 -12.78
N LYS A 194 10.48 -0.46 -13.72
CA LYS A 194 9.69 -0.29 -14.93
C LYS A 194 8.21 -0.14 -14.56
N ARG A 195 7.59 0.94 -15.01
CA ARG A 195 6.18 1.26 -14.73
C ARG A 195 5.27 0.54 -15.72
N VAL A 196 4.38 -0.30 -15.21
CA VAL A 196 3.46 -1.08 -16.05
C VAL A 196 2.02 -0.78 -15.66
N LEU A 197 1.21 -0.39 -16.65
CA LEU A 197 -0.22 -0.16 -16.49
C LEU A 197 -1.03 -1.27 -17.16
N PHE A 198 -1.82 -1.99 -16.38
CA PHE A 198 -2.77 -2.99 -16.90
C PHE A 198 -4.16 -2.37 -17.04
N VAL A 199 -4.76 -2.47 -18.23
CA VAL A 199 -6.05 -1.84 -18.51
C VAL A 199 -7.08 -2.87 -18.96
N CYS A 200 -8.28 -2.80 -18.39
CA CYS A 200 -9.45 -3.46 -18.96
C CYS A 200 -10.68 -2.59 -18.66
N ARG A 201 -11.74 -2.69 -19.46
CA ARG A 201 -12.92 -1.82 -19.39
C ARG A 201 -13.38 -1.47 -17.96
N GLU A 202 -13.71 -2.47 -17.15
CA GLU A 202 -14.32 -2.24 -15.82
C GLU A 202 -13.33 -2.19 -14.65
N ASN A 203 -12.05 -2.50 -14.88
CA ASN A 203 -11.06 -2.71 -13.81
C ASN A 203 -11.59 -3.58 -12.63
N ALA A 204 -12.43 -4.58 -12.91
CA ALA A 204 -13.05 -5.43 -11.90
C ALA A 204 -12.45 -6.85 -11.85
N CYS A 205 -11.89 -7.32 -12.98
CA CYS A 205 -11.40 -8.71 -13.14
C CYS A 205 -9.98 -8.77 -13.71
N ARG A 206 -9.86 -8.66 -15.04
CA ARG A 206 -8.64 -8.97 -15.82
C ARG A 206 -7.44 -8.14 -15.36
N SER A 207 -7.52 -6.82 -15.47
CA SER A 207 -6.41 -5.94 -15.04
C SER A 207 -6.10 -5.99 -13.54
N GLN A 208 -7.09 -6.34 -12.70
CA GLN A 208 -6.86 -6.58 -11.28
C GLN A 208 -6.00 -7.84 -11.09
N MET A 209 -6.38 -8.99 -11.67
CA MET A 209 -5.60 -10.23 -11.60
C MET A 209 -4.17 -10.04 -12.15
N THR A 210 -4.04 -9.44 -13.33
CA THR A 210 -2.74 -9.24 -14.00
C THR A 210 -1.80 -8.42 -13.13
N SER A 211 -2.29 -7.30 -12.58
CA SER A 211 -1.50 -6.48 -11.66
C SER A 211 -1.18 -7.19 -10.34
N GLY A 212 -2.08 -8.07 -9.87
CA GLY A 212 -1.82 -8.93 -8.71
C GLY A 212 -0.65 -9.88 -8.94
N PHE A 213 -0.65 -10.61 -10.07
CA PHE A 213 0.45 -11.50 -10.45
C PHE A 213 1.75 -10.73 -10.69
N ALA A 214 1.72 -9.61 -11.41
CA ALA A 214 2.91 -8.82 -11.71
C ALA A 214 3.57 -8.30 -10.43
N ARG A 215 2.79 -7.78 -9.47
CA ARG A 215 3.31 -7.37 -8.14
C ARG A 215 3.85 -8.56 -7.36
N TYR A 216 3.16 -9.70 -7.38
CA TYR A 216 3.54 -10.88 -6.60
C TYR A 216 4.84 -11.53 -7.06
N TYR A 217 5.06 -11.60 -8.38
CA TYR A 217 6.22 -12.25 -8.98
C TYR A 217 7.40 -11.30 -9.25
N PHE A 218 7.13 -10.06 -9.63
CA PHE A 218 8.14 -9.14 -10.18
C PHE A 218 8.14 -7.76 -9.51
N GLY A 219 7.54 -7.64 -8.32
CA GLY A 219 7.38 -6.36 -7.63
C GLY A 219 8.68 -5.75 -7.09
N ASP A 220 9.82 -6.42 -7.19
CA ASP A 220 11.16 -5.84 -7.00
C ASP A 220 11.60 -4.97 -8.18
N ARG A 221 11.10 -5.27 -9.39
CA ARG A 221 11.52 -4.66 -10.66
C ARG A 221 10.41 -3.87 -11.36
N LEU A 222 9.15 -4.15 -11.02
CA LEU A 222 7.98 -3.49 -11.61
C LEU A 222 7.29 -2.58 -10.60
N ASP A 223 6.91 -1.40 -11.07
CA ASP A 223 5.95 -0.51 -10.43
C ASP A 223 4.63 -0.65 -11.18
N VAL A 224 3.63 -1.24 -10.53
CA VAL A 224 2.46 -1.77 -11.23
C VAL A 224 1.20 -1.06 -10.81
N ALA A 225 0.42 -0.65 -11.80
CA ALA A 225 -0.92 -0.12 -11.63
C ALA A 225 -1.95 -0.84 -12.52
N SER A 226 -3.24 -0.62 -12.21
CA SER A 226 -4.34 -1.08 -13.05
C SER A 226 -5.46 -0.05 -13.09
N ALA A 227 -6.10 0.09 -14.24
CA ALA A 227 -7.22 1.01 -14.44
C ALA A 227 -8.25 0.47 -15.46
N GLY A 228 -9.34 1.19 -15.64
CA GLY A 228 -10.37 0.89 -16.64
C GLY A 228 -11.04 2.14 -17.19
N SER A 229 -11.58 2.05 -18.42
CA SER A 229 -12.27 3.15 -19.09
C SER A 229 -13.70 3.37 -18.58
N ALA A 230 -14.34 2.32 -18.06
CA ALA A 230 -15.65 2.38 -17.44
C ALA A 230 -15.67 1.54 -16.15
N PRO A 231 -14.97 1.98 -15.08
CA PRO A 231 -14.78 1.17 -13.88
C PRO A 231 -16.10 0.73 -13.23
N ALA A 232 -16.16 -0.52 -12.78
CA ALA A 232 -17.25 -1.00 -11.94
C ALA A 232 -17.18 -0.37 -10.54
N ALA A 233 -18.24 -0.53 -9.75
CA ALA A 233 -18.27 -0.06 -8.35
C ALA A 233 -17.30 -0.86 -7.45
N GLU A 234 -17.20 -2.17 -7.69
CA GLU A 234 -16.39 -3.09 -6.89
C GLU A 234 -15.63 -4.08 -7.77
N VAL A 235 -14.58 -4.67 -7.20
CA VAL A 235 -13.93 -5.81 -7.82
C VAL A 235 -14.84 -7.03 -7.79
N ASN A 236 -14.72 -7.90 -8.80
CA ASN A 236 -15.61 -9.05 -8.91
C ASN A 236 -15.30 -10.10 -7.83
N ALA A 237 -16.32 -10.59 -7.12
CA ALA A 237 -16.17 -11.55 -6.04
C ALA A 237 -15.61 -12.92 -6.50
N ASP A 238 -15.99 -13.38 -7.70
CA ASP A 238 -15.44 -14.60 -8.30
C ASP A 238 -13.96 -14.41 -8.69
N MET A 239 -13.54 -13.21 -9.07
CA MET A 239 -12.11 -12.90 -9.27
C MET A 239 -11.34 -13.02 -7.96
N VAL A 240 -11.85 -12.42 -6.86
CA VAL A 240 -11.21 -12.50 -5.55
C VAL A 240 -11.11 -13.96 -5.08
N LYS A 241 -12.18 -14.75 -5.27
CA LYS A 241 -12.20 -16.19 -4.96
C LYS A 241 -11.23 -16.99 -5.83
N ALA A 242 -11.17 -16.71 -7.13
CA ALA A 242 -10.23 -17.39 -8.03
C ALA A 242 -8.77 -17.09 -7.64
N MET A 243 -8.45 -15.86 -7.25
CA MET A 243 -7.10 -15.49 -6.81
C MET A 243 -6.75 -16.08 -5.44
N SER A 244 -7.72 -16.18 -4.52
CA SER A 244 -7.48 -16.78 -3.20
C SER A 244 -7.18 -18.28 -3.26
N GLU A 245 -7.69 -19.00 -4.27
CA GLU A 245 -7.30 -20.40 -4.55
C GLU A 245 -5.82 -20.57 -4.90
N LYS A 246 -5.17 -19.51 -5.40
CA LYS A 246 -3.71 -19.43 -5.62
C LYS A 246 -2.96 -18.88 -4.40
N GLY A 247 -3.66 -18.61 -3.30
CA GLY A 247 -3.10 -17.99 -2.11
C GLY A 247 -2.78 -16.50 -2.26
N ILE A 248 -3.32 -15.81 -3.27
CA ILE A 248 -3.04 -14.38 -3.51
C ILE A 248 -4.18 -13.52 -2.98
N ASP A 249 -3.84 -12.52 -2.18
CA ASP A 249 -4.79 -11.61 -1.58
C ASP A 249 -5.18 -10.44 -2.51
N MET A 250 -6.47 -10.34 -2.81
CA MET A 250 -7.06 -9.31 -3.65
C MET A 250 -8.14 -8.48 -2.95
N ALA A 251 -8.30 -8.64 -1.64
CA ALA A 251 -9.30 -7.86 -0.89
C ALA A 251 -8.90 -6.39 -0.80
N TYR A 252 -9.91 -5.56 -0.51
CA TYR A 252 -9.78 -4.10 -0.33
C TYR A 252 -9.30 -3.33 -1.58
N ARG A 253 -9.14 -4.02 -2.71
CA ARG A 253 -8.90 -3.38 -4.00
C ARG A 253 -10.18 -2.68 -4.47
N LYS A 254 -9.99 -1.53 -5.11
CA LYS A 254 -11.06 -0.74 -5.72
C LYS A 254 -10.78 -0.56 -7.21
N PRO A 255 -11.79 -0.70 -8.08
CA PRO A 255 -11.69 -0.24 -9.46
C PRO A 255 -11.26 1.24 -9.52
N THR A 256 -10.40 1.58 -10.47
CA THR A 256 -9.83 2.92 -10.66
C THR A 256 -10.00 3.32 -12.13
N SER A 257 -10.43 4.56 -12.39
CA SER A 257 -10.57 5.08 -13.76
C SER A 257 -9.22 5.43 -14.37
N LEU A 258 -9.15 5.41 -15.70
CA LEU A 258 -7.99 5.90 -16.43
C LEU A 258 -7.71 7.38 -16.14
N ASP A 259 -8.74 8.21 -16.07
CA ASP A 259 -8.59 9.65 -15.76
C ASP A 259 -7.96 9.87 -14.37
N ALA A 260 -8.35 9.06 -13.38
CA ALA A 260 -7.82 9.18 -12.03
C ALA A 260 -6.33 8.82 -11.95
N ILE A 261 -5.82 8.03 -12.90
CA ILE A 261 -4.43 7.57 -12.88
C ILE A 261 -3.52 8.36 -13.82
N GLN A 262 -4.05 8.93 -14.91
CA GLN A 262 -3.28 9.60 -15.95
C GLN A 262 -2.32 10.69 -15.43
N GLY A 263 -2.74 11.47 -14.43
CA GLY A 263 -1.92 12.54 -13.86
C GLY A 263 -0.92 12.12 -12.78
N SER A 264 -0.99 10.88 -12.29
CA SER A 264 -0.15 10.40 -11.19
C SER A 264 0.73 9.20 -11.55
N PHE A 265 0.47 8.56 -12.69
CA PHE A 265 1.19 7.38 -13.13
C PHE A 265 1.46 7.45 -14.64
N HIS A 266 2.73 7.55 -14.99
CA HIS A 266 3.20 7.51 -16.38
C HIS A 266 3.86 6.15 -16.65
N PRO A 267 3.19 5.23 -17.37
CA PRO A 267 3.72 3.91 -17.65
C PRO A 267 4.80 3.91 -18.74
N ASP A 268 5.78 3.01 -18.60
CA ASP A 268 6.73 2.66 -19.67
C ASP A 268 6.13 1.60 -20.61
N LEU A 269 5.21 0.78 -20.09
CA LEU A 269 4.48 -0.26 -20.81
C LEU A 269 3.01 -0.26 -20.38
N MET A 270 2.12 -0.29 -21.35
CA MET A 270 0.69 -0.51 -21.15
C MET A 270 0.29 -1.87 -21.71
N VAL A 271 -0.51 -2.63 -20.95
CA VAL A 271 -1.11 -3.89 -21.43
C VAL A 271 -2.62 -3.74 -21.36
N SER A 272 -3.26 -3.67 -22.51
CA SER A 272 -4.71 -3.56 -22.66
C SER A 272 -5.34 -4.93 -22.90
N MET A 273 -6.54 -5.12 -22.34
CA MET A 273 -7.37 -6.32 -22.48
C MET A 273 -8.80 -5.89 -22.84
N GLY A 274 -8.99 -5.50 -24.10
CA GLY A 274 -10.26 -5.05 -24.67
C GLY A 274 -10.67 -3.64 -24.23
N CYS A 275 -9.73 -2.69 -24.24
CA CYS A 275 -9.97 -1.30 -23.85
C CYS A 275 -9.24 -0.31 -24.79
N GLU A 276 -9.85 -0.03 -25.94
CA GLU A 276 -9.29 0.89 -26.96
C GLU A 276 -9.18 2.34 -26.46
N ASP A 277 -10.00 2.72 -25.47
CA ASP A 277 -10.03 4.06 -24.85
C ASP A 277 -8.75 4.44 -24.08
N ALA A 278 -7.85 3.48 -23.84
CA ALA A 278 -6.61 3.75 -23.09
C ALA A 278 -5.55 4.47 -23.92
N CYS A 279 -5.51 4.20 -25.23
CA CYS A 279 -4.46 4.67 -26.13
C CYS A 279 -4.39 6.22 -26.24
N PRO A 280 -5.52 6.96 -26.33
CA PRO A 280 -5.48 8.43 -26.39
C PRO A 280 -4.95 9.11 -25.12
N LEU A 281 -5.08 8.47 -23.95
CA LEU A 281 -4.68 9.07 -22.66
C LEU A 281 -3.18 8.96 -22.38
N PHE A 282 -2.49 8.03 -23.04
CA PHE A 282 -1.06 7.75 -22.85
C PHE A 282 -0.31 7.77 -24.19
N PRO A 283 -0.21 8.94 -24.86
CA PRO A 283 0.41 9.04 -26.16
C PRO A 283 1.90 8.68 -26.09
N GLY A 284 2.37 7.85 -27.04
CA GLY A 284 3.77 7.46 -27.17
C GLY A 284 4.23 6.33 -26.23
N VAL A 285 3.36 5.82 -25.35
CA VAL A 285 3.68 4.67 -24.49
C VAL A 285 3.61 3.38 -25.30
N LYS A 286 4.57 2.47 -25.10
CA LYS A 286 4.52 1.12 -25.68
C LYS A 286 3.28 0.38 -25.17
N ALA A 287 2.43 -0.09 -26.07
CA ALA A 287 1.22 -0.82 -25.73
C ALA A 287 1.24 -2.25 -26.28
N GLU A 288 0.79 -3.22 -25.47
CA GLU A 288 0.46 -4.57 -25.90
C GLU A 288 -1.04 -4.82 -25.72
N GLU A 289 -1.67 -5.41 -26.73
CA GLU A 289 -3.06 -5.86 -26.63
C GLU A 289 -3.08 -7.37 -26.37
N TRP A 290 -3.76 -7.77 -25.30
CA TRP A 290 -3.97 -9.16 -24.97
C TRP A 290 -5.42 -9.52 -25.27
N ASP A 291 -5.61 -10.29 -26.34
CA ASP A 291 -6.90 -10.91 -26.64
C ASP A 291 -7.23 -11.94 -25.55
N ILE A 292 -8.01 -11.51 -24.56
CA ILE A 292 -8.46 -12.28 -23.41
C ILE A 292 -9.95 -12.02 -23.22
N PRO A 293 -10.79 -13.06 -23.35
CA PRO A 293 -12.23 -12.93 -23.19
C PRO A 293 -12.64 -12.28 -21.87
N ASP A 294 -13.73 -11.51 -21.89
CA ASP A 294 -14.26 -10.91 -20.67
C ASP A 294 -14.93 -11.96 -19.77
N PRO A 295 -14.46 -12.16 -18.53
CA PRO A 295 -15.09 -13.09 -17.59
C PRO A 295 -16.35 -12.52 -16.92
N ALA A 296 -16.73 -11.27 -17.14
CA ALA A 296 -17.91 -10.67 -16.53
C ALA A 296 -19.19 -11.48 -16.83
N GLY A 297 -19.97 -11.77 -15.77
CA GLY A 297 -21.18 -12.58 -15.85
C GLY A 297 -20.96 -14.07 -16.18
N LYS A 298 -19.71 -14.52 -16.33
CA LYS A 298 -19.37 -15.94 -16.49
C LYS A 298 -19.13 -16.57 -15.12
N GLY A 299 -19.39 -17.88 -15.00
CA GLY A 299 -19.19 -18.60 -13.73
C GLY A 299 -17.71 -18.78 -13.36
N ILE A 300 -17.46 -19.07 -12.08
CA ILE A 300 -16.11 -19.26 -11.49
C ILE A 300 -15.17 -20.18 -12.27
N ALA A 301 -15.68 -21.22 -12.95
CA ALA A 301 -14.85 -22.11 -13.77
C ALA A 301 -14.17 -21.37 -14.95
N PHE A 302 -14.88 -20.43 -15.56
CA PHE A 302 -14.32 -19.58 -16.61
C PHE A 302 -13.34 -18.56 -16.02
N MET A 303 -13.69 -17.96 -14.87
CA MET A 303 -12.82 -17.04 -14.14
C MET A 303 -11.45 -17.67 -13.81
N ARG A 304 -11.43 -18.95 -13.40
CA ARG A 304 -10.20 -19.72 -13.15
C ARG A 304 -9.35 -19.91 -14.41
N LYS A 305 -9.98 -20.19 -15.56
CA LYS A 305 -9.26 -20.30 -16.84
C LYS A 305 -8.56 -18.99 -17.20
N ILE A 306 -9.29 -17.87 -17.08
CA ILE A 306 -8.75 -16.52 -17.34
C ILE A 306 -7.62 -16.19 -16.36
N ARG A 307 -7.78 -16.50 -15.06
CA ARG A 307 -6.72 -16.36 -14.05
C ARG A 307 -5.44 -17.09 -14.48
N ASP A 308 -5.55 -18.37 -14.83
CA ASP A 308 -4.41 -19.21 -15.15
C ASP A 308 -3.75 -18.79 -16.49
N GLU A 309 -4.51 -18.27 -17.44
CA GLU A 309 -3.99 -17.68 -18.67
C GLU A 309 -3.23 -16.37 -18.40
N LEU A 310 -3.81 -15.47 -17.60
CA LEU A 310 -3.18 -14.21 -17.20
C LEU A 310 -1.87 -14.42 -16.46
N GLU A 311 -1.83 -15.40 -15.54
CA GLU A 311 -0.62 -15.78 -14.83
C GLU A 311 0.49 -16.22 -15.79
N LYS A 312 0.17 -17.06 -16.79
CA LYS A 312 1.13 -17.49 -17.81
C LYS A 312 1.66 -16.32 -18.64
N ARG A 313 0.78 -15.43 -19.09
CA ARG A 313 1.18 -14.26 -19.89
C ARG A 313 2.04 -13.28 -19.09
N VAL A 314 1.72 -13.03 -17.82
CA VAL A 314 2.55 -12.19 -16.93
C VAL A 314 3.93 -12.80 -16.76
N ASN A 315 4.03 -14.11 -16.51
CA ASN A 315 5.33 -14.76 -16.41
C ASN A 315 6.08 -14.70 -17.74
N ALA A 316 5.45 -15.00 -18.87
CA ALA A 316 6.11 -14.93 -20.18
C ALA A 316 6.61 -13.51 -20.52
N LEU A 317 5.85 -12.48 -20.18
CA LEU A 317 6.20 -11.08 -20.47
C LEU A 317 7.41 -10.59 -19.66
N PHE A 318 7.61 -11.09 -18.44
CA PHE A 318 8.63 -10.56 -17.52
C PHE A 318 9.72 -11.55 -17.08
N ALA A 319 9.61 -12.84 -17.45
CA ALA A 319 10.58 -13.88 -17.06
C ALA A 319 12.01 -13.62 -17.56
N ASP A 320 12.18 -12.93 -18.69
CA ASP A 320 13.47 -12.75 -19.37
C ASP A 320 13.84 -11.29 -19.64
N THR A 321 13.48 -10.38 -18.74
CA THR A 321 14.07 -9.03 -18.79
C THR A 321 15.47 -9.06 -18.18
N GLY A 322 16.43 -9.67 -18.86
CA GLY A 322 17.86 -9.49 -18.63
C GLY A 322 18.38 -8.43 -19.59
N GLU A 323 17.91 -7.19 -19.44
CA GLU A 323 18.51 -6.00 -20.06
C GLU A 323 19.10 -5.12 -18.96
#